data_AF-R6W1B5-F1
#
_entry.id   AF-R6W1B5-F1
#
_cell.length_a   1.000
_cell.length_b   1.000
_cell.length_c   1.000
_cell.angle_alpha   90.00
_cell.angle_beta   90.00
_cell.angle_gamma   90.00
#
_symmetry.space_group_name_H-M   'P 1'
#
loop_
_entity.id
_entity.type
_entity.pdbx_description
1 polymer ?
#
loop_
_entity_poly.entity_id
_entity_poly.type
_entity_poly.pdbx_seq_one_letter_code
_entity_poly.pdbx_strand_id
1 'polypeptide(L)'
;MKKTNVIISLILIASILCSCARLPTVVETSGSSDLESFVNPETGVEYIACSAALMPITAGELYCKFDNDNRYRTIKFEDPLKFICDDTEFTSGVYRASDIPEITVKSFAPVAAHVYKEKNVAIFLGQLNAEKKYLDESYQELIDSYSEGETPIADDSEYIYAIRDAMSGEPEKDVFPATGTVDEDSMLHVRLLSATYPGLTYIVVYYRSLDGNDYLYDYGSKLSYKCPLSVALRLWEYLA
;
A
#
# COMPACT_ATOMS: atom_id res chain seq x y z
N MET A 1 28.65 17.17 61.28
CA MET A 1 27.51 16.76 60.43
C MET A 1 27.18 17.82 59.36
N LYS A 2 28.07 18.08 58.39
CA LYS A 2 27.83 19.05 57.28
C LYS A 2 28.31 18.56 55.90
N LYS A 3 28.96 17.39 55.80
CA LYS A 3 29.52 16.88 54.53
C LYS A 3 28.62 15.87 53.80
N THR A 4 27.72 15.18 54.51
CA THR A 4 26.85 14.15 53.92
C THR A 4 25.66 14.73 53.15
N ASN A 5 25.14 15.90 53.55
CA ASN A 5 23.98 16.52 52.89
C ASN A 5 24.34 17.21 51.55
N VAL A 6 25.61 17.56 51.33
CA VAL A 6 26.07 18.17 50.07
C VAL A 6 26.14 17.12 48.95
N ILE A 7 26.50 15.89 49.29
CA ILE A 7 26.68 14.81 48.31
C ILE A 7 25.33 14.31 47.77
N ILE A 8 24.31 14.19 48.63
CA ILE A 8 22.97 13.75 48.21
C ILE A 8 22.28 14.81 47.33
N SER A 9 22.50 16.10 47.60
CA SER A 9 21.97 17.20 46.79
C SER A 9 22.61 17.25 45.39
N LEU A 10 23.90 16.93 45.27
CA LEU A 10 24.61 16.87 43.98
C LEU A 10 24.17 15.68 43.11
N ILE A 11 23.90 14.53 43.72
CA ILE A 11 23.42 13.33 42.99
C ILE A 11 22.01 13.58 42.44
N LEU A 12 21.14 14.25 43.20
CA LEU A 12 19.78 14.56 42.77
C LEU A 12 19.74 15.54 41.58
N ILE A 13 20.63 16.54 41.56
CA ILE A 13 20.78 17.51 40.46
C ILE A 13 21.35 16.84 39.20
N ALA A 14 22.28 15.89 39.35
CA ALA A 14 22.82 15.13 38.22
C ALA A 14 21.76 14.20 37.57
N SER A 15 20.87 13.60 38.36
CA SER A 15 19.75 12.79 37.83
C SER A 15 18.65 13.62 37.16
N ILE A 16 18.45 14.88 37.56
CA ILE A 16 17.50 15.79 36.88
C ILE A 16 18.09 16.29 35.56
N LEU A 17 19.41 16.50 35.46
CA LEU A 17 20.08 16.91 34.23
C LEU A 17 20.27 15.77 33.22
N CYS A 18 20.32 14.50 33.65
CA CYS A 18 20.29 13.35 32.73
C CYS A 18 18.89 13.04 32.17
N SER A 19 17.83 13.65 32.70
CA SER A 19 16.45 13.46 32.23
C SER A 19 15.90 14.68 31.46
N CYS A 20 16.71 15.72 31.25
CA CYS A 20 16.40 16.81 30.33
C CYS A 20 16.71 16.37 28.89
N ALA A 21 15.70 15.78 28.26
CA ALA A 21 15.43 15.84 26.82
C ALA A 21 16.67 15.87 25.90
N ARG A 22 17.18 14.69 25.54
CA ARG A 22 17.48 14.51 24.12
C ARG A 22 16.15 14.18 23.45
N LEU A 23 15.42 15.23 23.07
CA LEU A 23 14.53 15.12 21.93
C LEU A 23 15.34 14.48 20.80
N PRO A 24 14.80 13.50 20.06
CA PRO A 24 15.47 12.95 18.90
C PRO A 24 15.96 14.11 18.03
N THR A 25 17.24 14.05 17.66
CA THR A 25 17.90 15.13 16.93
C THR A 25 17.16 15.30 15.61
N VAL A 26 16.51 16.45 15.43
CA VAL A 26 15.93 16.85 14.14
C VAL A 26 17.09 16.97 13.17
N VAL A 27 17.19 16.02 12.25
CA VAL A 27 18.04 16.17 11.07
C VAL A 27 17.18 16.93 10.07
N GLU A 28 17.43 18.22 9.92
CA GLU A 28 16.88 19.00 8.82
C GLU A 28 17.50 18.47 7.52
N THR A 29 16.76 17.62 6.81
CA THR A 29 17.05 17.33 5.41
C THR A 29 16.42 18.41 4.54
N SER A 30 17.25 19.07 3.74
CA SER A 30 16.84 20.09 2.80
C SER A 30 15.99 19.48 1.67
N GLY A 31 14.70 19.81 1.62
CA GLY A 31 13.90 19.78 0.38
C GLY A 31 12.75 18.76 0.35
N SER A 32 11.56 19.30 0.04
CA SER A 32 10.25 18.67 -0.21
C SER A 32 9.58 17.86 0.91
N SER A 33 8.27 18.05 1.02
CA SER A 33 7.32 17.39 1.93
C SER A 33 7.09 15.90 1.67
N ASP A 34 7.98 15.24 0.94
CA ASP A 34 7.95 13.81 0.61
C ASP A 34 9.36 13.26 0.90
N LEU A 35 9.57 12.71 2.09
CA LEU A 35 10.85 12.07 2.42
C LEU A 35 10.92 10.73 1.67
N GLU A 36 11.65 10.68 0.54
CA GLU A 36 11.90 9.42 -0.18
C GLU A 36 12.59 8.37 0.70
N SER A 37 13.33 8.80 1.73
CA SER A 37 13.87 7.94 2.76
C SER A 37 14.16 8.71 4.05
N PHE A 38 14.22 8.01 5.18
CA PHE A 38 14.66 8.56 6.46
C PHE A 38 15.19 7.47 7.40
N VAL A 39 16.00 7.86 8.38
CA VAL A 39 16.48 6.94 9.43
C VAL A 39 15.74 7.21 10.72
N ASN A 40 15.10 6.20 11.31
CA ASN A 40 14.53 6.31 12.64
C ASN A 40 15.66 6.33 13.68
N PRO A 41 15.85 7.42 14.44
CA PRO A 41 16.97 7.56 15.38
C PRO A 41 16.84 6.66 16.61
N GLU A 42 15.65 6.18 16.94
CA GLU A 42 15.41 5.31 18.09
C GLU A 42 15.77 3.86 17.79
N THR A 43 15.45 3.37 16.59
CA THR A 43 15.66 1.98 16.19
C THR A 43 16.86 1.78 15.26
N GLY A 44 17.34 2.85 14.62
CA GLY A 44 18.41 2.81 13.62
C GLY A 44 17.97 2.27 12.26
N VAL A 45 16.68 1.95 12.07
CA VAL A 45 16.15 1.47 10.79
C VAL A 45 16.07 2.61 9.79
N GLU A 46 16.63 2.40 8.60
CA GLU A 46 16.42 3.25 7.44
C GLU A 46 15.15 2.80 6.71
N TYR A 47 14.19 3.70 6.58
CA TYR A 47 12.97 3.50 5.83
C TYR A 47 13.06 4.19 4.48
N ILE A 48 12.59 3.51 3.44
CA ILE A 48 12.48 4.00 2.07
C ILE A 48 10.99 4.01 1.71
N ALA A 49 10.53 5.11 1.11
CA ALA A 49 9.17 5.21 0.58
C ALA A 49 8.98 4.14 -0.51
N CYS A 50 7.89 3.37 -0.40
CA CYS A 50 7.49 2.46 -1.45
C CYS A 50 6.86 3.23 -2.61
N SER A 51 6.73 2.55 -3.74
CA SER A 51 5.86 2.95 -4.85
C SER A 51 4.53 3.55 -4.38
N ALA A 52 4.11 4.65 -5.02
CA ALA A 52 2.81 5.30 -4.77
C ALA A 52 1.60 4.40 -5.06
N ALA A 53 1.79 3.27 -5.75
CA ALA A 53 0.75 2.26 -5.91
C ALA A 53 0.43 1.51 -4.62
N LEU A 54 1.36 1.48 -3.64
CA LEU A 54 1.14 0.77 -2.39
C LEU A 54 0.47 1.66 -1.35
N MET A 55 -0.59 1.12 -0.75
CA MET A 55 -1.31 1.78 0.33
C MET A 55 -1.59 0.79 1.46
N PRO A 56 -1.57 1.25 2.74
CA PRO A 56 -2.03 0.42 3.84
C PRO A 56 -3.55 0.23 3.75
N ILE A 57 -4.02 -0.98 4.04
CA ILE A 57 -5.46 -1.24 4.22
C ILE A 57 -5.97 -0.49 5.45
N THR A 58 -5.19 -0.48 6.52
CA THR A 58 -5.53 0.20 7.77
C THR A 58 -4.25 0.65 8.48
N ALA A 59 -4.13 1.95 8.69
CA ALA A 59 -3.11 2.51 9.56
C ALA A 59 -3.41 2.16 11.03
N GLY A 60 -2.37 1.78 11.76
CA GLY A 60 -2.45 1.43 13.17
C GLY A 60 -2.12 2.59 14.09
N GLU A 61 -1.42 2.27 15.17
CA GLU A 61 -0.98 3.24 16.18
C GLU A 61 0.19 4.08 15.68
N LEU A 62 0.34 5.29 16.23
CA LEU A 62 1.50 6.15 15.98
C LEU A 62 2.76 5.42 16.45
N TYR A 63 3.71 5.26 15.52
CA TYR A 63 4.96 4.54 15.74
C TYR A 63 6.12 5.50 15.98
N CYS A 64 6.32 6.46 15.07
CA CYS A 64 7.35 7.48 15.24
C CYS A 64 6.87 8.84 14.72
N LYS A 65 7.44 9.91 15.27
CA LYS A 65 7.12 11.30 14.93
C LYS A 65 8.40 12.13 14.99
N PHE A 66 8.70 12.87 13.92
CA PHE A 66 9.81 13.82 13.89
C PHE A 66 9.33 15.25 14.18
N ASP A 67 8.19 15.62 13.60
CA ASP A 67 7.50 16.89 13.83
C ASP A 67 5.99 16.73 13.58
N ASN A 68 5.23 17.82 13.48
CA ASN A 68 3.79 17.74 13.29
C ASN A 68 3.36 17.20 11.93
N ASP A 69 4.22 17.32 10.91
CA ASP A 69 3.94 16.95 9.53
C ASP A 69 4.54 15.56 9.22
N ASN A 70 5.61 15.16 9.91
CA ASN A 70 6.30 13.89 9.75
C ASN A 70 5.92 12.90 10.87
N ARG A 71 4.74 12.29 10.71
CA ARG A 71 4.15 11.31 11.63
C ARG A 71 3.95 9.99 10.90
N TYR A 72 4.37 8.90 11.53
CA TYR A 72 4.32 7.56 10.95
C TYR A 72 3.63 6.58 11.88
N ARG A 73 2.86 5.68 11.30
CA ARG A 73 2.05 4.67 11.98
C ARG A 73 2.45 3.26 11.60
N THR A 74 2.15 2.34 12.50
CA THR A 74 2.22 0.91 12.24
C THR A 74 1.21 0.49 11.15
N ILE A 75 1.49 -0.61 10.44
CA ILE A 75 0.50 -1.25 9.56
C ILE A 75 0.15 -2.62 10.14
N LYS A 76 -1.15 -2.93 10.25
CA LYS A 76 -1.64 -4.14 10.91
C LYS A 76 -1.44 -5.40 10.04
N PHE A 77 -0.20 -5.87 9.91
CA PHE A 77 0.12 -7.22 9.39
C PHE A 77 1.55 -7.69 9.70
N GLU A 78 2.47 -6.78 9.98
CA GLU A 78 3.91 -7.08 10.07
C GLU A 78 4.58 -6.17 11.09
N ASP A 79 5.80 -6.52 11.51
CA ASP A 79 6.62 -5.72 12.43
C ASP A 79 6.84 -4.30 11.89
N PRO A 80 6.64 -3.23 12.70
CA PRO A 80 6.93 -1.87 12.27
C PRO A 80 8.39 -1.64 11.88
N LEU A 81 9.34 -2.45 12.37
CA LEU A 81 10.74 -2.42 11.91
C LEU A 81 10.89 -2.78 10.43
N LYS A 82 9.87 -3.37 9.81
CA LYS A 82 9.84 -3.72 8.38
C LYS A 82 8.97 -2.76 7.59
N PHE A 83 7.77 -2.43 8.08
CA PHE A 83 6.81 -1.60 7.37
C PHE A 83 6.08 -0.60 8.27
N ILE A 84 5.98 0.63 7.80
CA ILE A 84 5.20 1.71 8.41
C ILE A 84 4.46 2.49 7.32
N CYS A 85 3.51 3.33 7.69
CA CYS A 85 2.89 4.28 6.78
C CYS A 85 2.92 5.70 7.35
N ASP A 86 2.76 6.72 6.52
CA ASP A 86 2.54 8.08 7.03
C ASP A 86 1.15 8.24 7.67
N ASP A 87 0.93 9.38 8.33
CA ASP A 87 -0.32 9.76 9.01
C ASP A 87 -1.20 10.65 8.10
N THR A 88 -1.23 10.38 6.79
CA THR A 88 -2.12 11.08 5.85
C THR A 88 -3.46 10.37 5.77
N GLU A 89 -4.54 11.11 6.01
CA GLU A 89 -5.89 10.55 5.96
C GLU A 89 -6.22 10.05 4.54
N PHE A 90 -6.71 8.82 4.43
CA PHE A 90 -7.16 8.16 3.17
C PHE A 90 -6.11 7.88 2.10
N THR A 91 -4.94 8.52 2.11
CA THR A 91 -3.91 8.39 1.06
C THR A 91 -2.52 8.06 1.61
N SER A 92 -2.44 7.36 2.74
CA SER A 92 -1.16 7.14 3.39
C SER A 92 -0.19 6.36 2.50
N GLY A 93 1.02 6.89 2.33
CA GLY A 93 2.12 6.20 1.67
C GLY A 93 2.73 5.13 2.57
N VAL A 94 3.22 4.05 1.97
CA VAL A 94 3.88 2.94 2.68
C VAL A 94 5.39 3.15 2.63
N TYR A 95 6.07 2.85 3.73
CA TYR A 95 7.51 2.84 3.85
C TYR A 95 7.98 1.46 4.28
N ARG A 96 9.09 1.00 3.69
CA ARG A 96 9.73 -0.28 4.01
C ARG A 96 11.13 -0.07 4.55
N ALA A 97 11.63 -0.98 5.36
CA ALA A 97 13.04 -1.01 5.72
C ALA A 97 13.90 -1.16 4.45
N SER A 98 15.09 -0.54 4.46
CA SER A 98 15.95 -0.46 3.26
C SER A 98 16.49 -1.81 2.79
N ASP A 99 16.50 -2.83 3.65
CA ASP A 99 16.89 -4.21 3.35
C ASP A 99 15.76 -5.04 2.67
N ILE A 100 14.52 -4.57 2.72
CA ILE A 100 13.39 -5.18 2.03
C ILE A 100 13.38 -4.66 0.58
N PRO A 101 13.37 -5.51 -0.47
CA PRO A 101 13.33 -5.04 -1.85
C PRO A 101 12.07 -4.25 -2.20
N GLU A 102 12.14 -3.45 -3.27
CA GLU A 102 10.97 -2.76 -3.81
C GLU A 102 9.87 -3.75 -4.22
N ILE A 103 8.63 -3.43 -3.85
CA ILE A 103 7.48 -4.25 -4.15
C ILE A 103 6.90 -3.81 -5.49
N THR A 104 6.93 -4.72 -6.45
CA THR A 104 6.28 -4.61 -7.77
C THR A 104 5.00 -5.43 -7.77
N VAL A 105 4.12 -5.27 -8.77
CA VAL A 105 2.94 -6.15 -8.94
C VAL A 105 3.33 -7.64 -8.93
N LYS A 106 4.47 -7.97 -9.55
CA LYS A 106 4.98 -9.35 -9.59
C LYS A 106 5.35 -9.88 -8.20
N SER A 107 6.14 -9.13 -7.43
CA SER A 107 6.56 -9.56 -6.09
C SER A 107 5.44 -9.40 -5.05
N PHE A 108 4.46 -8.54 -5.31
CA PHE A 108 3.25 -8.41 -4.51
C PHE A 108 2.39 -9.69 -4.59
N ALA A 109 2.48 -10.44 -5.70
CA ALA A 109 1.80 -11.73 -5.88
C ALA A 109 0.29 -11.66 -5.56
N PRO A 110 -0.48 -10.86 -6.33
CA PRO A 110 -1.88 -10.61 -6.04
C PRO A 110 -2.72 -11.88 -6.21
N VAL A 111 -3.72 -12.04 -5.34
CA VAL A 111 -4.64 -13.19 -5.33
C VAL A 111 -6.12 -12.80 -5.33
N ALA A 112 -6.44 -11.54 -5.03
CA ALA A 112 -7.78 -10.96 -5.09
C ALA A 112 -7.69 -9.48 -5.51
N ALA A 113 -8.82 -8.86 -5.83
CA ALA A 113 -8.88 -7.42 -6.05
C ALA A 113 -10.22 -6.81 -5.65
N HIS A 114 -10.18 -5.56 -5.20
CA HIS A 114 -11.36 -4.71 -5.09
C HIS A 114 -11.38 -3.70 -6.24
N VAL A 115 -12.55 -3.46 -6.82
CA VAL A 115 -12.74 -2.56 -7.97
C VAL A 115 -13.50 -1.32 -7.51
N TYR A 116 -12.94 -0.15 -7.80
CA TYR A 116 -13.49 1.14 -7.43
C TYR A 116 -13.62 2.05 -8.64
N LYS A 117 -14.59 2.96 -8.57
CA LYS A 117 -14.59 4.19 -9.37
C LYS A 117 -14.17 5.35 -8.49
N GLU A 118 -13.03 5.97 -8.79
CA GLU A 118 -12.55 7.13 -8.06
C GLU A 118 -12.87 8.40 -8.86
N LYS A 119 -13.74 9.25 -8.28
CA LYS A 119 -13.93 10.64 -8.69
C LYS A 119 -13.46 11.54 -7.56
N ASN A 120 -14.40 12.16 -6.83
CA ASN A 120 -14.09 12.90 -5.60
C ASN A 120 -14.03 11.99 -4.36
N VAL A 121 -14.58 10.78 -4.46
CA VAL A 121 -14.59 9.75 -3.41
C VAL A 121 -14.43 8.39 -4.11
N ALA A 122 -13.80 7.42 -3.43
CA ALA A 122 -13.73 6.05 -3.92
C ALA A 122 -15.07 5.32 -3.71
N ILE A 123 -15.71 4.94 -4.81
CA ILE A 123 -16.96 4.17 -4.81
C ILE A 123 -16.64 2.71 -5.11
N PHE A 124 -16.92 1.82 -4.17
CA PHE A 124 -16.76 0.37 -4.36
C PHE A 124 -17.80 -0.15 -5.35
N LEU A 125 -17.34 -0.85 -6.39
CA LEU A 125 -18.20 -1.46 -7.42
C LEU A 125 -18.30 -2.97 -7.27
N GLY A 126 -17.24 -3.62 -6.78
CA GLY A 126 -17.23 -5.05 -6.53
C GLY A 126 -15.83 -5.62 -6.32
N GLN A 127 -15.73 -6.94 -6.37
CA GLN A 127 -14.49 -7.67 -6.09
C GLN A 127 -14.27 -8.80 -7.09
N LEU A 128 -12.99 -9.09 -7.33
CA LEU A 128 -12.49 -10.31 -7.95
C LEU A 128 -12.00 -11.21 -6.82
N ASN A 129 -12.64 -12.36 -6.61
CA ASN A 129 -12.33 -13.24 -5.50
C ASN A 129 -11.07 -14.08 -5.76
N ALA A 130 -10.41 -14.47 -4.67
CA ALA A 130 -9.29 -15.40 -4.72
C ALA A 130 -9.72 -16.85 -4.88
N GLU A 131 -8.77 -17.71 -5.28
CA GLU A 131 -8.91 -19.15 -5.15
C GLU A 131 -9.28 -19.53 -3.72
N LYS A 132 -10.10 -20.57 -3.57
CA LYS A 132 -10.60 -21.09 -2.28
C LYS A 132 -9.50 -21.19 -1.19
N LYS A 133 -8.30 -21.65 -1.54
CA LYS A 133 -7.19 -21.86 -0.59
C LYS A 133 -6.72 -20.61 0.15
N TYR A 134 -7.06 -19.41 -0.35
CA TYR A 134 -6.71 -18.13 0.27
C TYR A 134 -7.86 -17.52 1.10
N LEU A 135 -9.04 -18.14 1.09
CA LEU A 135 -10.20 -17.67 1.83
C LEU A 135 -10.17 -18.21 3.26
N ASP A 136 -10.86 -17.54 4.19
CA ASP A 136 -11.02 -18.05 5.55
C ASP A 136 -11.76 -19.41 5.56
N GLU A 137 -11.49 -20.24 6.57
CA GLU A 137 -12.07 -21.59 6.70
C GLU A 137 -13.60 -21.59 6.58
N SER A 138 -14.28 -20.58 7.14
CA SER A 138 -15.74 -20.46 7.06
C SER A 138 -16.26 -20.28 5.62
N TYR A 139 -15.51 -19.56 4.77
CA TYR A 139 -15.83 -19.41 3.36
C TYR A 139 -15.48 -20.67 2.56
N GLN A 140 -14.40 -21.35 2.93
CA GLN A 140 -14.03 -22.63 2.33
C GLN A 140 -15.09 -23.71 2.59
N GLU A 141 -15.57 -23.83 3.84
CA GLU A 141 -16.65 -24.72 4.23
C GLU A 141 -17.96 -24.37 3.52
N LEU A 142 -18.25 -23.07 3.38
CA LEU A 142 -19.41 -22.61 2.63
C LEU A 142 -19.33 -23.08 1.17
N ILE A 143 -18.19 -22.89 0.50
CA ILE A 143 -17.99 -23.34 -0.89
C ILE A 143 -18.16 -24.86 -1.00
N ASP A 144 -17.60 -25.63 -0.07
CA ASP A 144 -17.71 -27.10 -0.04
C ASP A 144 -19.13 -27.60 0.22
N SER A 145 -20.01 -26.77 0.77
CA SER A 145 -21.40 -27.12 1.00
C SER A 145 -22.28 -27.08 -0.27
N TYR A 146 -21.79 -26.48 -1.36
CA TYR A 146 -22.47 -26.42 -2.66
C TYR A 146 -22.00 -27.53 -3.59
N SER A 147 -22.87 -27.93 -4.53
CA SER A 147 -22.46 -28.79 -5.63
C SER A 147 -21.47 -28.05 -6.55
N GLU A 148 -20.65 -28.81 -7.28
CA GLU A 148 -19.73 -28.26 -8.27
C GLU A 148 -20.49 -27.38 -9.29
N GLY A 149 -20.07 -26.12 -9.43
CA GLY A 149 -20.71 -25.13 -10.32
C GLY A 149 -21.90 -24.36 -9.71
N GLU A 150 -22.30 -24.64 -8.46
CA GLU A 150 -23.41 -23.96 -7.78
C GLU A 150 -22.97 -22.97 -6.69
N THR A 151 -21.65 -22.76 -6.54
CA THR A 151 -21.11 -21.83 -5.54
C THR A 151 -21.51 -20.38 -5.85
N PRO A 152 -21.99 -19.61 -4.86
CA PRO A 152 -22.26 -18.18 -5.03
C PRO A 152 -20.96 -17.35 -5.11
N ILE A 153 -19.82 -17.94 -4.74
CA ILE A 153 -18.50 -17.30 -4.78
C ILE A 153 -17.75 -17.85 -5.99
N ALA A 154 -17.63 -17.03 -7.02
CA ALA A 154 -16.84 -17.34 -8.20
C ALA A 154 -15.34 -17.19 -7.90
N ASP A 155 -14.52 -18.09 -8.42
CA ASP A 155 -13.06 -17.94 -8.42
C ASP A 155 -12.65 -17.04 -9.60
N ASP A 156 -12.15 -15.84 -9.30
CA ASP A 156 -11.73 -14.86 -10.32
C ASP A 156 -10.19 -14.81 -10.48
N SER A 157 -9.46 -15.78 -9.91
CA SER A 157 -7.99 -15.77 -9.86
C SER A 157 -7.33 -15.70 -11.22
N GLU A 158 -7.96 -16.25 -12.26
CA GLU A 158 -7.47 -16.16 -13.64
C GLU A 158 -7.31 -14.71 -14.12
N TYR A 159 -8.26 -13.83 -13.77
CA TYR A 159 -8.22 -12.42 -14.16
C TYR A 159 -7.12 -11.68 -13.39
N ILE A 160 -6.94 -12.01 -12.11
CA ILE A 160 -5.92 -11.42 -11.26
C ILE A 160 -4.51 -11.84 -11.72
N TYR A 161 -4.34 -13.10 -12.12
CA TYR A 161 -3.07 -13.59 -12.68
C TYR A 161 -2.80 -13.00 -14.05
N ALA A 162 -3.84 -12.82 -14.88
CA ALA A 162 -3.70 -12.13 -16.16
C ALA A 162 -3.27 -10.66 -15.99
N ILE A 163 -3.76 -9.94 -14.97
CA ILE A 163 -3.29 -8.60 -14.62
C ILE A 163 -1.79 -8.65 -14.24
N ARG A 164 -1.42 -9.53 -13.31
CA ARG A 164 -0.02 -9.68 -12.86
C ARG A 164 0.92 -9.98 -14.02
N ASP A 165 0.53 -10.89 -14.90
CA ASP A 165 1.35 -11.35 -16.01
C ASP A 165 1.48 -10.27 -17.08
N ALA A 166 0.41 -9.54 -17.39
CA ALA A 166 0.45 -8.38 -18.29
C ALA A 166 1.42 -7.30 -17.79
N MET A 167 1.36 -6.99 -16.49
CA MET A 167 2.22 -5.98 -15.86
C MET A 167 3.66 -6.46 -15.62
N SER A 168 3.91 -7.77 -15.75
CA SER A 168 5.26 -8.33 -15.75
C SER A 168 5.89 -8.34 -17.14
N GLY A 169 5.12 -7.96 -18.18
CA GLY A 169 5.55 -7.88 -19.57
C GLY A 169 6.25 -6.57 -19.91
N GLU A 170 6.35 -6.28 -21.22
CA GLU A 170 6.87 -5.01 -21.69
C GLU A 170 5.79 -3.91 -21.62
N PRO A 171 6.12 -2.73 -21.07
CA PRO A 171 5.19 -1.60 -21.05
C PRO A 171 4.98 -1.05 -22.47
N GLU A 172 3.78 -0.52 -22.70
CA GLU A 172 3.44 0.20 -23.92
C GLU A 172 4.16 1.56 -23.94
N LYS A 173 4.96 1.79 -24.97
CA LYS A 173 5.73 3.04 -25.11
C LYS A 173 4.80 4.18 -25.50
N ASP A 174 5.07 5.36 -24.95
CA ASP A 174 4.37 6.61 -25.28
C ASP A 174 2.85 6.60 -24.97
N VAL A 175 2.38 5.60 -24.21
CA VAL A 175 1.00 5.51 -23.73
C VAL A 175 0.96 6.00 -22.28
N PHE A 176 0.70 7.29 -22.11
CA PHE A 176 0.46 7.89 -20.79
C PHE A 176 -1.01 8.29 -20.69
N PRO A 177 -1.70 8.06 -19.55
CA PRO A 177 -3.02 8.61 -19.32
C PRO A 177 -2.91 10.13 -19.15
N ALA A 178 -2.84 10.85 -20.27
CA ALA A 178 -2.90 12.31 -20.29
C ALA A 178 -4.37 12.75 -20.41
N THR A 179 -4.71 13.82 -19.71
CA THR A 179 -6.02 14.45 -19.80
C THR A 179 -6.38 14.72 -21.28
N GLY A 180 -7.50 14.15 -21.73
CA GLY A 180 -7.95 14.25 -23.13
C GLY A 180 -7.57 13.09 -24.06
N THR A 181 -6.92 12.03 -23.55
CA THR A 181 -6.65 10.78 -24.32
C THR A 181 -7.36 9.54 -23.76
N VAL A 182 -8.00 9.70 -22.60
CA VAL A 182 -8.65 8.65 -21.83
C VAL A 182 -10.15 8.92 -21.78
N ASP A 183 -10.95 7.87 -21.92
CA ASP A 183 -12.36 7.89 -21.55
C ASP A 183 -12.47 7.81 -20.03
N GLU A 184 -12.66 8.96 -19.36
CA GLU A 184 -12.76 9.05 -17.90
C GLU A 184 -13.92 8.23 -17.33
N ASP A 185 -14.96 7.96 -18.11
CA ASP A 185 -16.07 7.12 -17.66
C ASP A 185 -15.71 5.63 -17.66
N SER A 186 -14.65 5.23 -18.37
CA SER A 186 -14.13 3.87 -18.35
C SER A 186 -13.14 3.59 -17.20
N MET A 187 -12.66 4.62 -16.51
CA MET A 187 -11.59 4.47 -15.52
C MET A 187 -12.05 3.71 -14.27
N LEU A 188 -11.26 2.70 -13.89
CA LEU A 188 -11.47 1.89 -12.69
C LEU A 188 -10.16 1.73 -11.93
N HIS A 189 -10.20 1.91 -10.61
CA HIS A 189 -9.08 1.62 -9.72
C HIS A 189 -9.23 0.20 -9.18
N VAL A 190 -8.31 -0.67 -9.58
CA VAL A 190 -8.22 -2.07 -9.19
C VAL A 190 -7.20 -2.16 -8.06
N ARG A 191 -7.68 -2.28 -6.83
CA ARG A 191 -6.85 -2.45 -5.64
C ARG A 191 -6.58 -3.93 -5.43
N LEU A 192 -5.41 -4.38 -5.84
CA LEU A 192 -4.96 -5.75 -5.71
C LEU A 192 -4.66 -6.09 -4.24
N LEU A 193 -4.96 -7.32 -3.85
CA LEU A 193 -4.77 -7.88 -2.51
C LEU A 193 -3.81 -9.06 -2.56
N SER A 194 -3.00 -9.21 -1.52
CA SER A 194 -1.96 -10.24 -1.44
C SER A 194 -2.02 -11.03 -0.14
N ALA A 195 -1.85 -12.35 -0.24
CA ALA A 195 -1.60 -13.20 0.92
C ALA A 195 -0.21 -12.96 1.52
N THR A 196 0.75 -12.47 0.73
CA THR A 196 2.13 -12.18 1.18
C THR A 196 2.18 -10.84 1.95
N TYR A 197 1.35 -9.88 1.56
CA TYR A 197 1.27 -8.55 2.19
C TYR A 197 -0.17 -8.22 2.60
N PRO A 198 -0.76 -8.95 3.56
CA PRO A 198 -2.20 -8.89 3.85
C PRO A 198 -2.68 -7.57 4.49
N GLY A 199 -1.77 -6.67 4.87
CA GLY A 199 -2.12 -5.31 5.34
C GLY A 199 -1.95 -4.22 4.30
N LEU A 200 -1.57 -4.56 3.06
CA LEU A 200 -1.31 -3.63 1.98
C LEU A 200 -2.25 -3.88 0.79
N THR A 201 -2.48 -2.83 0.00
CA THR A 201 -3.09 -2.93 -1.34
C THR A 201 -2.13 -2.37 -2.38
N TYR A 202 -2.18 -2.91 -3.60
CA TYR A 202 -1.44 -2.39 -4.75
C TYR A 202 -2.42 -1.86 -5.79
N ILE A 203 -2.29 -0.59 -6.18
CA ILE A 203 -3.22 0.08 -7.09
C ILE A 203 -2.77 -0.08 -8.54
N VAL A 204 -3.69 -0.61 -9.34
CA VAL A 204 -3.62 -0.62 -10.80
C VAL A 204 -4.82 0.13 -11.34
N VAL A 205 -4.63 1.00 -12.32
CA VAL A 205 -5.73 1.75 -12.94
C VAL A 205 -6.04 1.14 -14.29
N TYR A 206 -7.24 0.58 -14.44
CA TYR A 206 -7.76 0.24 -15.75
C TYR A 206 -8.34 1.50 -16.41
N TYR A 207 -8.08 1.64 -17.71
CA TYR A 207 -8.71 2.68 -18.53
C TYR A 207 -8.78 2.27 -19.99
N ARG A 208 -9.69 2.91 -20.72
CA ARG A 208 -9.78 2.83 -22.18
C ARG A 208 -9.33 4.15 -22.80
N SER A 209 -8.47 4.08 -23.82
CA SER A 209 -8.13 5.25 -24.63
C SER A 209 -9.28 5.64 -25.54
N LEU A 210 -9.32 6.89 -26.01
CA LEU A 210 -10.35 7.36 -26.95
C LEU A 210 -10.38 6.58 -28.27
N ASP A 211 -9.27 5.93 -28.65
CA ASP A 211 -9.19 5.04 -29.81
C ASP A 211 -9.77 3.63 -29.55
N GLY A 212 -10.35 3.40 -28.35
CA GLY A 212 -10.99 2.15 -27.97
C GLY A 212 -10.06 1.07 -27.45
N ASN A 213 -8.80 1.40 -27.13
CA ASN A 213 -7.82 0.45 -26.63
C ASN A 213 -7.81 0.38 -25.10
N ASP A 214 -7.80 -0.84 -24.56
CA ASP A 214 -7.79 -1.10 -23.12
C ASP A 214 -6.36 -1.24 -22.56
N TYR A 215 -6.12 -0.58 -21.42
CA TYR A 215 -4.81 -0.56 -20.75
C TYR A 215 -4.93 -0.74 -19.23
N LEU A 216 -3.85 -1.24 -18.64
CA LEU A 216 -3.60 -1.28 -17.21
C LEU A 216 -2.44 -0.33 -16.91
N TYR A 217 -2.66 0.67 -16.07
CA TYR A 217 -1.66 1.63 -15.65
C TYR A 217 -1.16 1.28 -14.25
N ASP A 218 0.15 1.05 -14.15
CA ASP A 218 0.84 0.93 -12.87
C ASP A 218 0.99 2.31 -12.25
N TYR A 219 0.24 2.57 -11.18
CA TYR A 219 0.28 3.86 -10.49
C TYR A 219 1.66 4.19 -9.91
N GLY A 220 2.46 3.14 -9.66
CA GLY A 220 3.79 3.20 -9.09
C GLY A 220 4.86 3.55 -10.09
N SER A 221 5.04 2.69 -11.10
CA SER A 221 6.04 2.91 -12.15
C SER A 221 5.62 3.98 -13.16
N LYS A 222 4.35 4.39 -13.15
CA LYS A 222 3.74 5.32 -14.11
C LYS A 222 3.82 4.82 -15.56
N LEU A 223 3.68 3.51 -15.75
CA LEU A 223 3.74 2.85 -17.04
C LEU A 223 2.39 2.21 -17.37
N SER A 224 2.03 2.23 -18.66
CA SER A 224 0.85 1.54 -19.17
C SER A 224 1.24 0.19 -19.77
N TYR A 225 0.36 -0.80 -19.61
CA TYR A 225 0.49 -2.14 -20.16
C TYR A 225 -0.79 -2.49 -20.91
N LYS A 226 -0.70 -3.31 -21.96
CA LYS A 226 -1.90 -3.75 -22.67
C LYS A 226 -2.78 -4.59 -21.74
N CYS A 227 -4.05 -4.22 -21.62
CA CYS A 227 -5.00 -5.01 -20.82
C CYS A 227 -5.40 -6.28 -21.60
N PRO A 228 -5.30 -7.48 -21.01
CA PRO A 228 -5.85 -8.69 -21.61
C PRO A 228 -7.36 -8.55 -21.84
N LEU A 229 -7.85 -9.05 -22.97
CA LEU A 229 -9.28 -8.92 -23.34
C LEU A 229 -10.22 -9.52 -22.28
N SER A 230 -9.87 -10.68 -21.70
CA SER A 230 -10.65 -11.31 -20.63
C SER A 230 -10.78 -10.42 -19.40
N VAL A 231 -9.69 -9.75 -19.01
CA VAL A 231 -9.68 -8.78 -17.91
C VAL A 231 -10.53 -7.56 -18.25
N ALA A 232 -10.38 -6.99 -19.44
CA ALA A 232 -11.17 -5.83 -19.87
C ALA A 232 -12.67 -6.13 -19.85
N LEU A 233 -13.09 -7.28 -20.40
CA LEU A 233 -14.50 -7.71 -20.39
C LEU A 233 -15.03 -7.90 -18.97
N ARG A 234 -14.25 -8.54 -18.09
CA ARG A 234 -14.64 -8.72 -16.68
C ARG A 234 -14.78 -7.39 -15.95
N LEU A 235 -13.84 -6.46 -16.14
CA LEU A 235 -13.89 -5.15 -15.50
C LEU A 235 -15.07 -4.29 -16.02
N TRP A 236 -15.46 -4.47 -17.27
CA TRP A 236 -16.61 -3.80 -17.87
C TRP A 236 -17.95 -4.17 -17.26
N GLU A 237 -18.07 -5.37 -16.69
CA GLU A 237 -19.29 -5.78 -15.98
C GLU A 237 -19.60 -4.89 -14.76
N TYR A 238 -18.59 -4.20 -14.20
CA TYR A 238 -18.78 -3.24 -13.11
C TYR A 238 -19.21 -1.84 -13.59
N LEU A 239 -19.18 -1.58 -14.89
CA LEU A 239 -19.57 -0.30 -15.51
C LEU A 239 -20.96 -0.34 -16.17
N ALA A 240 -21.52 -1.55 -16.37
CA ALA A 240 -22.83 -1.79 -16.98
C ALA A 240 -23.98 -1.63 -15.97
#